data_AF-A0AAW6U7F9-F1
#
_entry.id   AF-A0AAW6U7F9-F1
#
_cell.length_a   1.000
_cell.length_b   1.000
_cell.length_c   1.000
_cell.angle_alpha   90.00
_cell.angle_beta   90.00
_cell.angle_gamma   90.00
#
_symmetry.space_group_name_H-M   'P 1'
#
loop_
_entity.id
_entity.type
_entity.pdbx_description
1 polymer ?
#
loop_
_entity_poly.entity_id
_entity_poly.type
_entity_poly.pdbx_seq_one_letter_code
_entity_poly.pdbx_strand_id
1 'polypeptide(L)'
;MVQRREEFQGVARLATLTLPDRQYFIDLRLGQFRDTQNAACFVAFDSQEGQQLCRLANVVSCRSCRTHVIVSRWLREAVVRCMRCGLVVE
;
A
#
# COMPACT_ATOMS: atom_id res chain seq x y z
N MET A 1 -38.13 16.86 -8.10
CA MET A 1 -37.41 16.51 -6.86
C MET A 1 -35.94 16.31 -7.20
N VAL A 2 -35.08 17.26 -6.85
CA VAL A 2 -33.63 17.16 -7.08
C VAL A 2 -33.06 16.33 -5.93
N GLN A 3 -32.62 15.11 -6.22
CA GLN A 3 -31.85 14.32 -5.27
C GLN A 3 -30.56 15.08 -4.96
N ARG A 4 -30.43 15.54 -3.70
CA ARG A 4 -29.15 16.03 -3.17
C ARG A 4 -28.14 14.90 -3.32
N ARG A 5 -27.12 15.11 -4.15
CA ARG A 5 -25.87 14.35 -4.06
C ARG A 5 -25.28 14.69 -2.69
N GLU A 6 -25.30 13.73 -1.77
CA GLU A 6 -24.42 13.77 -0.62
C GLU A 6 -23.00 13.63 -1.15
N GLU A 7 -22.31 14.75 -1.29
CA GLU A 7 -20.88 14.76 -1.49
C GLU A 7 -20.23 14.17 -0.23
N PHE A 8 -19.77 12.93 -0.32
CA PHE A 8 -18.89 12.36 0.69
C PHE A 8 -17.58 13.15 0.67
N GLN A 9 -17.49 14.23 1.45
CA GLN A 9 -16.23 14.90 1.78
C GLN A 9 -15.44 14.08 2.83
N GLY A 10 -15.23 12.80 2.56
CA GLY A 10 -14.30 11.99 3.34
C GLY A 10 -12.89 12.25 2.81
N VAL A 11 -11.98 12.68 3.69
CA VAL A 11 -10.53 12.56 3.42
C VAL A 11 -10.32 11.11 3.00
N ALA A 12 -9.86 10.86 1.76
CA ALA A 12 -9.58 9.51 1.31
C ALA A 12 -8.72 8.85 2.38
N ARG A 13 -9.26 7.85 3.09
CA ARG A 13 -8.54 7.18 4.17
C ARG A 13 -7.33 6.54 3.51
N LEU A 14 -6.19 7.18 3.73
CA LEU A 14 -4.90 6.70 3.29
C LEU A 14 -4.70 5.27 3.82
N ALA A 15 -4.13 4.40 3.00
CA ALA A 15 -3.90 3.02 3.43
C ALA A 15 -2.95 3.01 4.63
N THR A 16 -3.37 2.38 5.72
CA THR A 16 -2.58 2.28 6.95
C THR A 16 -2.37 0.82 7.36
N LEU A 17 -1.20 0.52 7.90
CA LEU A 17 -0.90 -0.73 8.60
C LEU A 17 -0.82 -0.44 10.10
N THR A 18 -1.68 -1.07 10.89
CA THR A 18 -1.67 -0.96 12.36
C THR A 18 -1.09 -2.22 12.96
N LEU A 19 -0.03 -2.06 13.74
CA LEU A 19 0.60 -3.07 14.58
C LEU A 19 0.30 -2.76 16.06
N PRO A 20 0.58 -3.66 17.02
CA PRO A 20 0.26 -3.43 18.43
C PRO A 20 0.88 -2.15 19.02
N ASP A 21 2.08 -1.78 18.59
CA ASP A 21 2.87 -0.67 19.12
C ASP A 21 3.10 0.47 18.12
N ARG A 22 2.78 0.25 16.84
CA ARG A 22 3.07 1.20 15.75
C ARG A 22 1.96 1.26 14.74
N GLN A 23 1.84 2.41 14.08
CA GLN A 23 0.98 2.58 12.94
C GLN A 23 1.76 3.26 11.81
N TYR A 24 1.58 2.74 10.60
CA TYR A 24 2.21 3.26 9.40
C TYR A 24 1.18 3.76 8.42
N PHE A 25 1.44 4.90 7.80
CA PHE A 25 0.91 5.23 6.47
C PHE A 25 1.71 4.47 5.41
N ILE A 26 1.00 3.83 4.47
CA ILE A 26 1.61 3.09 3.37
C ILE A 26 1.72 4.02 2.16
N ASP A 27 2.92 4.56 1.95
CA ASP A 27 3.22 5.41 0.79
C ASP A 27 3.67 4.56 -0.39
N LEU A 28 2.71 4.18 -1.24
CA LEU A 28 2.97 3.39 -2.45
C LEU A 28 3.76 4.15 -3.51
N ARG A 29 3.75 5.49 -3.49
CA ARG A 29 4.50 6.29 -4.47
C ARG A 29 5.98 6.30 -4.15
N LEU A 30 6.31 6.41 -2.86
CA LEU A 30 7.70 6.43 -2.39
C LEU A 30 8.23 5.05 -2.04
N GLY A 31 7.37 4.03 -1.97
CA GLY A 31 7.76 2.67 -1.60
C GLY A 31 8.16 2.59 -0.13
N GLN A 32 7.37 3.21 0.75
CA GLN A 32 7.73 3.40 2.16
C GLN A 32 6.53 3.18 3.10
N PHE A 33 6.81 2.60 4.27
CA PHE A 33 5.96 2.68 5.45
C PHE A 33 6.42 3.87 6.28
N ARG A 34 5.56 4.87 6.47
CA ARG A 34 5.86 6.10 7.23
C ARG A 34 5.18 6.04 8.57
N ASP A 35 5.94 6.15 9.64
CA ASP A 35 5.39 6.13 10.99
C ASP A 35 4.44 7.33 11.18
N THR A 36 3.24 7.08 11.71
CA THR A 36 2.21 8.12 11.87
C THR A 36 2.48 9.04 13.06
N GLN A 37 3.32 8.62 14.00
CA GLN A 37 3.72 9.40 15.18
C GLN A 37 5.04 10.15 14.94
N ASN A 38 5.90 9.66 14.05
CA ASN A 38 7.15 10.31 13.67
C ASN A 38 7.40 10.22 12.16
N ALA A 39 6.97 11.23 11.40
CA ALA A 39 7.08 11.24 9.93
C ALA A 39 8.52 11.22 9.38
N ALA A 40 9.55 11.49 10.20
CA ALA A 40 10.95 11.33 9.81
C ALA A 40 11.41 9.87 9.88
N CYS A 41 10.69 9.02 10.62
CA CYS A 41 10.91 7.59 10.70
C CYS A 41 10.13 6.89 9.59
N PHE A 42 10.83 6.16 8.73
CA PHE A 42 10.22 5.37 7.67
C PHE A 42 10.99 4.07 7.44
N VAL A 43 10.27 3.08 6.92
CA VAL A 43 10.80 1.79 6.50
C VAL A 43 10.59 1.64 5.00
N ALA A 44 11.68 1.54 4.24
CA ALA A 44 11.61 1.33 2.79
C ALA A 44 11.15 -0.11 2.47
N PHE A 45 10.34 -0.29 1.43
CA PHE A 45 9.79 -1.60 1.04
C PHE A 45 10.84 -2.65 0.71
N ASP A 46 12.02 -2.23 0.23
CA ASP A 46 13.13 -3.11 -0.16
C ASP A 46 14.01 -3.54 1.03
N SER A 47 13.90 -2.87 2.18
CA SER A 47 14.57 -3.28 3.41
C SER A 47 14.03 -4.61 3.93
N GLN A 48 14.82 -5.33 4.75
CA GLN A 48 14.40 -6.61 5.33
C GLN A 48 13.11 -6.47 6.16
N GLU A 49 13.01 -5.42 6.98
CA GLU A 49 11.81 -5.10 7.75
C GLU A 49 10.65 -4.74 6.81
N GLY A 50 10.89 -3.89 5.81
CA GLY A 50 9.89 -3.49 4.82
C GLY A 50 9.28 -4.66 4.07
N GLN A 51 10.07 -5.67 3.70
CA GLN A 51 9.57 -6.89 3.05
C GLN A 51 8.65 -7.72 3.96
N GLN A 52 8.86 -7.69 5.28
CA GLN A 52 7.94 -8.33 6.24
C GLN A 52 6.63 -7.52 6.32
N LEU A 53 6.73 -6.19 6.42
CA LEU A 53 5.56 -5.31 6.45
C LEU A 53 4.75 -5.38 5.15
N CYS A 54 5.39 -5.44 3.98
CA CYS A 54 4.71 -5.64 2.69
C CYS A 54 3.88 -6.93 2.67
N ARG A 55 4.41 -8.04 3.21
CA ARG A 55 3.66 -9.31 3.31
C ARG A 55 2.44 -9.20 4.22
N LEU A 56 2.56 -8.47 5.33
CA LEU A 56 1.45 -8.22 6.24
C LEU A 56 0.37 -7.33 5.60
N ALA A 57 0.80 -6.26 4.94
CA ALA A 57 -0.08 -5.30 4.28
C ALA A 57 -0.60 -5.75 2.90
N ASN A 58 -0.12 -6.90 2.40
CA ASN A 58 -0.35 -7.39 1.03
C ASN A 58 0.06 -6.35 -0.04
N VAL A 59 1.20 -5.71 0.16
CA VAL A 59 1.83 -4.84 -0.83
C VAL A 59 2.69 -5.71 -1.76
N VAL A 60 2.46 -5.60 -3.06
CA VAL A 60 3.26 -6.24 -4.11
C VAL A 60 3.89 -5.18 -5.00
N SER A 61 5.05 -5.50 -5.57
CA SER A 61 5.87 -4.55 -6.31
C SER A 61 6.26 -5.10 -7.67
N CYS A 62 6.06 -4.31 -8.72
CA CYS A 62 6.67 -4.63 -10.01
C CYS A 62 8.16 -4.27 -9.96
N ARG A 63 9.03 -5.28 -9.97
CA ARG A 63 10.49 -5.06 -9.94
C ARG A 63 11.03 -4.27 -11.13
N SER A 64 10.33 -4.30 -12.28
CA SER A 64 10.76 -3.62 -13.50
C SER A 64 10.49 -2.11 -13.46
N CYS A 65 9.26 -1.68 -13.15
CA CYS A 65 8.90 -0.26 -13.16
C CYS A 65 8.69 0.36 -11.77
N ARG A 66 8.95 -0.40 -10.70
CA ARG A 66 8.78 0.01 -9.30
C ARG A 66 7.38 0.55 -8.98
N THR A 67 6.36 0.00 -9.63
CA THR A 67 4.97 0.28 -9.28
C THR A 67 4.57 -0.62 -8.13
N HIS A 68 3.98 -0.02 -7.10
CA HIS A 68 3.54 -0.71 -5.89
C HIS A 68 2.02 -0.66 -5.79
N VAL A 69 1.41 -1.77 -5.38
CA VAL A 69 -0.04 -1.85 -5.17
C VAL A 69 -0.34 -2.69 -3.94
N ILE A 70 -1.44 -2.36 -3.25
CA ILE A 70 -2.01 -3.21 -2.21
C ILE A 70 -3.01 -4.14 -2.89
N VAL A 71 -2.81 -5.44 -2.74
CA VAL A 71 -3.73 -6.45 -3.28
C VAL A 71 -4.64 -6.99 -2.19
N SER A 72 -5.87 -7.30 -2.59
CA SER A 72 -6.81 -7.97 -1.71
C SER A 72 -6.27 -9.35 -1.30
N ARG A 73 -6.42 -9.70 -0.02
CA ARG A 73 -6.05 -11.04 0.49
C ARG A 73 -6.69 -12.20 -0.28
N TRP A 74 -7.86 -11.96 -0.86
CA TRP A 74 -8.59 -12.95 -1.68
C TRP A 74 -7.89 -13.26 -3.01
N LEU A 75 -6.97 -12.40 -3.42
CA LEU A 75 -6.16 -12.54 -4.64
C LEU A 75 -4.76 -13.10 -4.35
N ARG A 76 -4.48 -13.58 -3.13
CA ARG A 76 -3.15 -14.11 -2.75
C ARG A 76 -2.65 -15.24 -3.65
N GLU A 77 -3.56 -16.00 -4.23
CA GLU A 77 -3.24 -17.12 -5.14
C GLU A 77 -3.32 -16.74 -6.62
N ALA A 78 -3.79 -15.52 -6.92
CA ALA A 78 -3.94 -15.06 -8.29
C ALA A 78 -2.61 -14.50 -8.81
N VAL A 79 -2.29 -14.81 -10.07
CA VAL A 79 -1.17 -14.18 -10.77
C VAL A 79 -1.52 -12.73 -11.07
N VAL A 80 -0.95 -11.80 -10.30
CA VAL A 80 -1.11 -10.36 -10.53
C VAL A 80 -0.06 -9.89 -11.53
N ARG A 81 -0.47 -9.14 -12.55
CA ARG A 81 0.44 -8.57 -13.57
C ARG A 81 0.42 -7.06 -13.53
N CYS A 82 1.59 -6.46 -13.70
CA CYS A 82 1.74 -5.01 -13.83
C CYS A 82 1.13 -4.55 -15.16
N MET A 83 0.17 -3.63 -15.13
CA MET A 83 -0.43 -3.08 -16.36
C MET A 83 0.57 -2.31 -17.23
N ARG A 84 1.65 -1.77 -16.63
CA ARG A 84 2.67 -1.00 -17.36
C ARG A 84 3.68 -1.89 -18.08
N CYS A 85 4.08 -3.01 -17.46
CA CYS A 85 5.14 -3.87 -17.98
C CYS A 85 4.66 -5.23 -18.50
N GLY A 86 3.43 -5.63 -18.18
CA GLY A 86 2.90 -6.97 -18.45
C GLY A 86 3.52 -8.10 -17.59
N LEU A 87 4.53 -7.79 -16.77
CA LEU A 87 5.24 -8.75 -15.92
C LEU A 87 4.46 -9.08 -14.66
N VAL A 88 4.67 -10.28 -14.14
CA VAL A 88 4.14 -10.71 -12.83
C VAL A 88 4.74 -9.84 -11.73
N VAL A 89 3.90 -9.44 -10.77
CA VAL A 89 4.34 -8.71 -9.57
C VAL A 89 4.44 -9.67 -8.39
N GLU A 90 5.38 -9.39 -7.49
CA GLU A 90 5.68 -10.19 -6.30
C GLU A 90 5.66 -9.34 -5.04
#